data_AF-A0AAQ3LCZ6-F1
#
_entry.id   AF-A0AAQ3LCZ6-F1
#
_cell.length_a   1.000
_cell.length_b   1.000
_cell.length_c   1.000
_cell.angle_alpha   90.00
_cell.angle_beta   90.00
_cell.angle_gamma   90.00
#
_symmetry.space_group_name_H-M   'P 1'
#
loop_
_entity.id
_entity.type
_entity.pdbx_description
1 polymer ?
#
loop_
_entity_poly.entity_id
_entity_poly.type
_entity_poly.pdbx_seq_one_letter_code
_entity_poly.pdbx_strand_id
1 'polypeptide(L)'
;MKALINRFSRTSLLILTTLSLGVILPNALFASGSVCFSQGYVEVDVLAGSDTLVSIPFHRSVEHVGTLAAVPAQSNGEAVLSAAGDDPEWETDAYNDLYFVRFIDGSLQGLCFTVVSNDSSVLTVDDLGADFSGLTAGVKFELIPYWTLETLFPPAEDNGLTPSTGKLTFQRKTQLLYPNLAGTGINLSVSAVYFFTTNDGWLEDTSGFPDASNVIIYPDTYIIIRQPSSVADTSISLSGSVDMHPLTTSLATEVGTKQDNFVSLNRPIPVTLAQSGLASGFVESTGKLSFQRKDELLVFDNTTAATNRSASKIFFMTGGSWFEDTSGFPNADSFLIQPGSAMIVRKAANDGDTDFAVTTAPY
;
A
#
# COMPACT_ATOMS: atom_id res chain seq x y z
N MET A 1 46.86 49.84 60.95
CA MET A 1 46.62 51.29 60.84
C MET A 1 45.23 51.47 60.21
N LYS A 2 44.24 51.97 60.99
CA LYS A 2 42.83 52.30 60.62
C LYS A 2 42.01 51.12 60.06
N ALA A 3 41.09 50.43 60.77
CA ALA A 3 39.95 50.86 61.59
C ALA A 3 39.04 51.87 60.89
N LEU A 4 37.79 51.48 60.58
CA LEU A 4 36.51 52.13 60.94
C LEU A 4 35.37 51.60 60.03
N ILE A 5 34.30 50.94 60.51
CA ILE A 5 33.15 51.35 61.36
C ILE A 5 31.87 51.41 60.49
N ASN A 6 30.94 50.46 60.68
CA ASN A 6 29.63 50.60 61.35
C ASN A 6 28.49 51.02 60.39
N ARG A 7 27.21 50.62 60.53
CA ARG A 7 26.50 49.75 61.48
C ARG A 7 25.03 49.63 61.02
N PHE A 8 24.38 48.59 61.55
CA PHE A 8 22.95 48.46 61.89
C PHE A 8 21.90 48.25 60.78
N SER A 9 21.33 47.04 60.78
CA SER A 9 19.91 46.85 61.13
C SER A 9 19.61 45.41 61.60
N ARG A 10 19.13 45.33 62.85
CA ARG A 10 18.14 44.41 63.48
C ARG A 10 18.06 42.92 63.07
N THR A 11 18.49 41.99 63.93
CA THR A 11 17.70 41.18 64.90
C THR A 11 16.57 40.29 64.33
N SER A 12 16.80 38.98 64.29
CA SER A 12 15.89 37.82 64.56
C SER A 12 16.50 36.57 63.89
N LEU A 13 17.30 35.77 64.60
CA LEU A 13 16.94 34.54 65.32
C LEU A 13 16.65 33.33 64.41
N LEU A 14 17.69 32.49 64.29
CA LEU A 14 17.79 31.05 63.94
C LEU A 14 17.06 30.51 62.70
N ILE A 15 17.83 29.93 61.75
CA ILE A 15 17.77 28.51 61.33
C ILE A 15 19.07 28.19 60.56
N LEU A 16 19.66 27.04 60.87
CA LEU A 16 20.95 26.53 60.41
C LEU A 16 20.90 26.14 58.92
N THR A 17 21.87 26.63 58.14
CA THR A 17 22.16 26.24 56.75
C THR A 17 22.93 24.91 56.70
N THR A 18 22.43 23.92 55.95
CA THR A 18 23.28 23.04 55.15
C THR A 18 22.86 23.16 53.70
N LEU A 19 23.78 23.71 52.90
CA LEU A 19 23.73 23.76 51.45
C LEU A 19 23.78 22.32 50.91
N SER A 20 22.69 21.85 50.29
CA SER A 20 22.77 20.73 49.35
C SER A 20 22.06 21.15 48.06
N LEU A 21 22.85 21.28 47.00
CA LEU A 21 22.39 21.38 45.62
C LEU A 21 21.54 20.12 45.31
N GLY A 22 20.23 20.23 45.45
CA GLY A 22 19.29 19.24 44.93
C GLY A 22 19.10 19.49 43.45
N VAL A 23 19.76 18.71 42.61
CA VAL A 23 19.38 18.58 41.20
C VAL A 23 18.02 17.89 41.20
N ILE A 24 16.97 18.66 40.95
CA ILE A 24 15.65 18.12 40.60
C ILE A 24 15.77 17.70 39.13
N LEU A 25 15.99 16.42 38.89
CA LEU A 25 15.72 15.81 37.59
C LEU A 25 14.20 15.77 37.42
N PRO A 26 13.61 16.42 36.40
CA PRO A 26 12.26 16.07 36.00
C PRO A 26 12.31 14.68 35.37
N ASN A 27 11.51 13.76 35.91
CA ASN A 27 11.17 12.50 35.28
C ASN A 27 10.49 12.79 33.93
N ALA A 28 11.25 12.74 32.85
CA ALA A 28 10.67 12.53 31.53
C ALA A 28 10.37 11.02 31.40
N LEU A 29 9.15 10.64 31.77
CA LEU A 29 8.55 9.40 31.29
C LEU A 29 8.33 9.58 29.78
N PHE A 30 9.34 9.28 28.98
CA PHE A 30 9.08 8.92 27.60
C PHE A 30 8.42 7.55 27.63
N ALA A 31 7.12 7.51 27.31
CA ALA A 31 6.52 6.31 26.79
C ALA A 31 7.18 6.04 25.44
N SER A 32 8.27 5.27 25.43
CA SER A 32 8.77 4.65 24.20
C SER A 32 7.73 3.59 23.81
N GLY A 33 6.74 4.00 23.02
CA GLY A 33 5.95 3.05 22.25
C GLY A 33 6.93 2.25 21.40
N SER A 34 7.08 0.96 21.70
CA SER A 34 7.91 0.08 20.90
C SER A 34 7.19 -0.16 19.59
N VAL A 35 7.43 0.67 18.58
CA VAL A 35 6.97 0.37 17.22
C VAL A 35 7.92 -0.70 16.68
N CYS A 36 7.49 -1.96 16.78
CA CYS A 36 8.22 -3.07 16.17
C CYS A 36 7.99 -2.99 14.66
N PHE A 37 8.83 -2.24 13.95
CA PHE A 37 8.83 -2.30 12.49
C PHE A 37 9.52 -3.61 12.08
N SER A 38 8.74 -4.62 11.67
CA SER A 38 9.29 -5.74 10.92
C SER A 38 9.65 -5.22 9.52
N GLN A 39 10.95 -5.15 9.23
CA GLN A 39 11.41 -4.96 7.86
C GLN A 39 11.49 -6.32 7.18
N GLY A 40 11.04 -6.39 5.94
CA GLY A 40 11.15 -7.58 5.11
C GLY A 40 11.76 -7.26 3.76
N TYR A 41 12.17 -8.31 3.06
CA TYR A 41 12.56 -8.23 1.66
C TYR A 41 12.08 -9.45 0.88
N VAL A 42 11.82 -9.27 -0.41
CA VAL A 42 11.48 -10.31 -1.38
C VAL A 42 12.29 -10.06 -2.64
N GLU A 43 12.86 -11.12 -3.20
CA GLU A 43 13.49 -11.07 -4.52
C GLU A 43 12.52 -11.61 -5.57
N VAL A 44 12.49 -10.95 -6.73
CA VAL A 44 11.67 -11.36 -7.88
C VAL A 44 12.54 -11.44 -9.12
N ASP A 45 12.52 -12.61 -9.76
CA ASP A 45 13.20 -12.83 -11.02
C ASP A 45 12.41 -12.17 -12.18
N VAL A 46 13.13 -11.43 -13.02
CA VAL A 46 12.61 -10.77 -14.21
C VAL A 46 13.33 -11.36 -15.43
N LEU A 47 12.58 -12.11 -16.23
CA LEU A 47 13.13 -12.87 -17.34
C LEU A 47 13.19 -12.03 -18.63
N ALA A 48 14.23 -12.29 -19.43
CA ALA A 48 14.39 -11.75 -20.77
C ALA A 48 13.20 -12.11 -21.68
N GLY A 49 12.69 -11.14 -22.44
CA GLY A 49 11.59 -11.37 -23.36
C GLY A 49 10.27 -11.73 -22.67
N SER A 50 10.07 -11.26 -21.43
CA SER A 50 8.94 -11.61 -20.59
C SER A 50 8.24 -10.39 -20.02
N ASP A 51 6.97 -10.58 -19.69
CA ASP A 51 6.23 -9.80 -18.72
C ASP A 51 6.29 -10.53 -17.37
N THR A 52 6.83 -9.84 -16.37
CA THR A 52 6.83 -10.27 -14.97
C THR A 52 5.82 -9.42 -14.23
N LEU A 53 4.78 -10.05 -13.69
CA LEU A 53 3.76 -9.35 -12.91
C LEU A 53 4.20 -9.31 -11.45
N VAL A 54 4.35 -8.11 -10.88
CA VAL A 54 4.96 -7.91 -9.57
C VAL A 54 4.03 -7.08 -8.71
N SER A 55 3.71 -7.61 -7.53
CA SER A 55 3.12 -6.82 -6.45
C SER A 55 4.15 -6.50 -5.38
N ILE A 56 3.90 -5.43 -4.63
CA ILE A 56 4.82 -4.95 -3.60
C ILE A 56 4.20 -5.27 -2.24
N PRO A 57 4.71 -6.29 -1.52
CA PRO A 57 4.09 -6.73 -0.27
C PRO A 57 4.42 -5.86 0.93
N PHE A 58 5.07 -4.71 0.70
CA PHE A 58 5.59 -3.81 1.72
C PHE A 58 5.07 -2.40 1.49
N HIS A 59 4.97 -1.65 2.58
CA HIS A 59 4.75 -0.21 2.52
C HIS A 59 6.02 0.54 2.93
N ARG A 60 6.08 1.82 2.60
CA ARG A 60 7.12 2.71 3.10
C ARG A 60 6.92 2.96 4.60
N SER A 61 7.96 3.43 5.28
CA SER A 61 7.88 3.73 6.71
C SER A 61 6.72 4.69 7.01
N VAL A 62 5.98 4.39 8.08
CA VAL A 62 4.87 5.23 8.55
C VAL A 62 5.42 6.58 8.98
N GLU A 63 4.87 7.65 8.40
CA GLU A 63 5.26 9.04 8.70
C GLU A 63 4.63 9.50 10.02
N HIS A 64 3.36 9.15 10.22
CA HIS A 64 2.60 9.54 11.40
C HIS A 64 1.57 8.47 11.79
N VAL A 65 1.37 8.29 13.10
CA VAL A 65 0.29 7.47 13.66
C VAL A 65 -0.63 8.39 14.45
N GLY A 66 -1.87 8.52 14.00
CA GLY A 66 -2.84 9.46 14.54
C GLY A 66 -4.08 8.78 15.12
N THR A 67 -4.91 9.57 15.78
CA THR A 67 -6.28 9.20 16.18
C THR A 67 -7.26 10.23 15.69
N LEU A 68 -8.49 9.84 15.36
CA LEU A 68 -9.54 10.77 14.95
C LEU A 68 -10.08 11.56 16.15
N ALA A 69 -10.20 12.88 16.02
CA ALA A 69 -10.79 13.75 17.03
C ALA A 69 -12.32 13.67 17.06
N ALA A 70 -12.93 13.36 15.91
CA ALA A 70 -14.36 13.31 15.72
C ALA A 70 -14.70 12.39 14.53
N VAL A 71 -16.00 12.17 14.32
CA VAL A 71 -16.49 11.54 13.08
C VAL A 71 -16.09 12.42 11.89
N PRO A 72 -15.44 11.88 10.85
CA PRO A 72 -15.08 12.64 9.67
C PRO A 72 -16.29 13.27 8.99
N ALA A 73 -16.13 14.50 8.52
CA ALA A 73 -17.13 15.14 7.68
C ALA A 73 -16.88 14.70 6.22
N GLN A 74 -17.93 14.23 5.55
CA GLN A 74 -17.86 13.89 4.12
C GLN A 74 -18.64 14.88 3.26
N SER A 75 -18.02 15.31 2.17
CA SER A 75 -18.67 16.12 1.16
C SER A 75 -17.97 16.01 -0.18
N ASN A 76 -18.73 15.92 -1.27
CA ASN A 76 -18.21 15.97 -2.65
C ASN A 76 -17.14 14.91 -3.00
N GLY A 77 -17.20 13.71 -2.40
CA GLY A 77 -16.21 12.65 -2.64
C GLY A 77 -14.94 12.77 -1.81
N GLU A 78 -14.93 13.64 -0.81
CA GLU A 78 -13.82 13.82 0.11
C GLU A 78 -14.27 13.65 1.56
N ALA A 79 -13.37 13.15 2.40
CA ALA A 79 -13.54 13.04 3.84
C ALA A 79 -12.49 13.88 4.59
N VAL A 80 -12.93 14.63 5.60
CA VAL A 80 -12.08 15.48 6.42
C VAL A 80 -11.76 14.80 7.74
N LEU A 81 -10.50 14.44 7.94
CA LEU A 81 -9.97 13.73 9.10
C LEU A 81 -9.24 14.72 10.01
N SER A 82 -9.82 15.04 11.15
CA SER A 82 -9.14 15.84 12.18
C SER A 82 -8.37 14.93 13.13
N ALA A 83 -7.06 15.16 13.27
CA ALA A 83 -6.24 14.45 14.25
C ALA A 83 -6.58 14.88 15.69
N ALA A 84 -6.64 13.93 16.61
CA ALA A 84 -6.82 14.17 18.04
C ALA A 84 -5.46 14.25 18.75
N GLY A 85 -5.35 15.10 19.77
CA GLY A 85 -4.15 15.26 20.58
C GLY A 85 -3.49 16.64 20.42
N ASP A 86 -2.22 16.74 20.82
CA ASP A 86 -1.39 17.91 20.54
C ASP A 86 -1.24 18.03 19.01
N ASP A 87 -1.40 19.26 18.49
CA ASP A 87 -1.31 19.61 17.07
C ASP A 87 -0.08 18.92 16.43
N PRO A 88 -0.25 18.07 15.41
CA PRO A 88 0.90 17.41 14.81
C PRO A 88 1.81 18.38 14.03
N GLU A 89 1.42 19.66 13.90
CA GLU A 89 2.21 20.74 13.32
C GLU A 89 2.67 20.41 11.90
N TRP A 90 1.81 19.75 11.12
CA TRP A 90 2.11 19.40 9.74
C TRP A 90 2.29 20.65 8.87
N GLU A 91 3.29 20.60 7.99
CA GLU A 91 3.44 21.61 6.95
C GLU A 91 2.25 21.52 5.99
N THR A 92 1.65 22.67 5.66
CA THR A 92 0.47 22.73 4.77
C THR A 92 0.79 22.10 3.41
N ASP A 93 -0.09 21.22 2.96
CA ASP A 93 0.00 20.45 1.71
C ASP A 93 1.29 19.61 1.54
N ALA A 94 1.96 19.26 2.63
CA ALA A 94 3.13 18.38 2.59
C ALA A 94 2.83 16.96 2.10
N TYR A 95 1.56 16.51 2.18
CA TYR A 95 1.16 15.13 1.93
C TYR A 95 0.31 14.92 0.66
N ASN A 96 0.04 15.99 -0.08
CA ASN A 96 -0.86 15.98 -1.24
C ASN A 96 -0.43 14.96 -2.31
N ASP A 97 -1.36 14.07 -2.70
CA ASP A 97 -1.31 13.04 -3.74
C ASP A 97 -0.23 11.95 -3.60
N LEU A 98 0.75 12.13 -2.72
CA LEU A 98 1.89 11.22 -2.53
C LEU A 98 1.79 10.38 -1.26
N TYR A 99 0.75 10.60 -0.45
CA TYR A 99 0.50 9.89 0.78
C TYR A 99 -0.91 9.34 0.81
N PHE A 100 -1.11 8.31 1.63
CA PHE A 100 -2.41 7.78 1.95
C PHE A 100 -2.57 7.57 3.45
N VAL A 101 -3.82 7.60 3.87
CA VAL A 101 -4.25 7.22 5.21
C VAL A 101 -4.73 5.78 5.17
N ARG A 102 -4.23 4.97 6.10
CA ARG A 102 -4.75 3.62 6.37
C ARG A 102 -5.38 3.59 7.76
N PHE A 103 -6.63 3.17 7.85
CA PHE A 103 -7.25 2.94 9.15
C PHE A 103 -6.79 1.61 9.73
N ILE A 104 -6.33 1.63 10.98
CA ILE A 104 -5.86 0.42 11.67
C ILE A 104 -6.91 -0.14 12.64
N ASP A 105 -8.01 0.57 12.85
CA ASP A 105 -9.20 0.10 13.57
C ASP A 105 -10.48 0.76 12.99
N GLY A 106 -11.63 0.45 13.59
CA GLY A 106 -12.93 0.99 13.16
C GLY A 106 -13.57 0.25 11.98
N SER A 107 -14.63 0.82 11.42
CA SER A 107 -15.42 0.20 10.34
C SER A 107 -14.70 0.16 8.99
N LEU A 108 -13.69 1.01 8.80
CA LEU A 108 -12.90 1.11 7.57
C LEU A 108 -11.49 0.53 7.71
N GLN A 109 -11.28 -0.35 8.71
CA GLN A 109 -9.98 -0.97 8.97
C GLN A 109 -9.41 -1.62 7.69
N GLY A 110 -8.14 -1.34 7.42
CA GLY A 110 -7.39 -1.90 6.30
C GLY A 110 -7.62 -1.23 4.94
N LEU A 111 -8.57 -0.29 4.83
CA LEU A 111 -8.74 0.52 3.62
C LEU A 111 -7.72 1.65 3.56
N CYS A 112 -7.30 2.00 2.34
CA CYS A 112 -6.36 3.08 2.06
C CYS A 112 -7.07 4.21 1.31
N PHE A 113 -6.89 5.44 1.76
CA PHE A 113 -7.48 6.65 1.15
C PHE A 113 -6.39 7.66 0.83
N THR A 114 -6.31 8.11 -0.42
CA THR A 114 -5.32 9.09 -0.90
C THR A 114 -5.53 10.43 -0.19
N VAL A 115 -4.46 11.05 0.29
CA VAL A 115 -4.51 12.41 0.85
C VAL A 115 -4.53 13.43 -0.29
N VAL A 116 -5.57 14.24 -0.35
CA VAL A 116 -5.78 15.29 -1.36
C VAL A 116 -5.21 16.63 -0.90
N SER A 117 -5.27 16.90 0.40
CA SER A 117 -4.67 18.10 1.01
C SER A 117 -4.51 17.92 2.51
N ASN A 118 -3.69 18.78 3.13
CA ASN A 118 -3.57 18.81 4.58
C ASN A 118 -3.25 20.21 5.10
N ASP A 119 -3.71 20.52 6.30
CA ASP A 119 -3.20 21.64 7.10
C ASP A 119 -2.36 21.11 8.27
N SER A 120 -2.19 21.90 9.34
CA SER A 120 -1.38 21.51 10.50
C SER A 120 -1.93 20.33 11.29
N SER A 121 -3.24 20.05 11.23
CA SER A 121 -3.91 19.03 12.05
C SER A 121 -5.04 18.27 11.34
N VAL A 122 -5.34 18.63 10.10
CA VAL A 122 -6.43 18.06 9.30
C VAL A 122 -5.88 17.47 8.02
N LEU A 123 -6.34 16.26 7.69
CA LEU A 123 -6.14 15.62 6.39
C LEU A 123 -7.47 15.62 5.65
N THR A 124 -7.46 16.01 4.38
CA THR A 124 -8.55 15.74 3.46
C THR A 124 -8.15 14.56 2.60
N VAL A 125 -8.99 13.52 2.57
CA VAL A 125 -8.75 12.32 1.76
C VAL A 125 -9.85 12.13 0.73
N ASP A 126 -9.50 11.51 -0.40
CA ASP A 126 -10.49 11.00 -1.37
C ASP A 126 -11.26 9.86 -0.68
N ASP A 127 -12.59 9.97 -0.59
CA ASP A 127 -13.40 9.00 0.11
C ASP A 127 -13.67 7.73 -0.71
N LEU A 128 -13.37 7.75 -2.02
CA LEU A 128 -13.59 6.64 -2.95
C LEU A 128 -15.03 6.08 -2.90
N GLY A 129 -16.00 6.92 -2.49
CA GLY A 129 -17.39 6.54 -2.26
C GLY A 129 -17.67 5.71 -1.00
N ALA A 130 -16.68 5.52 -0.11
CA ALA A 130 -16.85 4.79 1.14
C ALA A 130 -17.66 5.60 2.18
N ASP A 131 -18.34 4.89 3.10
CA ASP A 131 -19.12 5.51 4.18
C ASP A 131 -18.28 5.66 5.46
N PHE A 132 -17.94 6.90 5.82
CA PHE A 132 -17.16 7.23 7.02
C PHE A 132 -18.05 7.41 8.27
N SER A 133 -19.38 7.32 8.15
CA SER A 133 -20.31 7.53 9.28
C SER A 133 -20.17 6.50 10.39
N GLY A 134 -19.57 5.33 10.10
CA GLY A 134 -19.23 4.29 11.07
C GLY A 134 -17.99 4.57 11.92
N LEU A 135 -17.18 5.58 11.55
CA LEU A 135 -16.00 5.98 12.32
C LEU A 135 -16.39 6.84 13.53
N THR A 136 -15.56 6.81 14.58
CA THR A 136 -15.79 7.58 15.81
C THR A 136 -14.48 8.18 16.32
N ALA A 137 -14.59 9.14 17.25
CA ALA A 137 -13.43 9.70 17.92
C ALA A 137 -12.61 8.60 18.61
N GLY A 138 -11.29 8.66 18.48
CA GLY A 138 -10.34 7.68 19.02
C GLY A 138 -9.98 6.53 18.07
N VAL A 139 -10.65 6.40 16.93
CA VAL A 139 -10.22 5.51 15.84
C VAL A 139 -8.82 5.89 15.39
N LYS A 140 -7.95 4.91 15.19
CA LYS A 140 -6.56 5.10 14.82
C LYS A 140 -6.34 4.97 13.32
N PHE A 141 -5.37 5.72 12.85
CA PHE A 141 -4.92 5.68 11.47
C PHE A 141 -3.41 5.86 11.36
N GLU A 142 -2.86 5.42 10.23
CA GLU A 142 -1.47 5.61 9.85
C GLU A 142 -1.42 6.46 8.57
N LEU A 143 -0.52 7.44 8.55
CA LEU A 143 -0.19 8.24 7.37
C LEU A 143 1.09 7.68 6.76
N ILE A 144 1.01 7.21 5.52
CA ILE A 144 2.07 6.46 4.86
C ILE A 144 2.32 7.03 3.47
N PRO A 145 3.58 7.28 3.07
CA PRO A 145 3.86 7.68 1.71
C PRO A 145 3.67 6.51 0.73
N TYR A 146 3.15 6.80 -0.45
CA TYR A 146 3.14 5.85 -1.55
C TYR A 146 4.57 5.51 -1.98
N TRP A 147 4.72 4.29 -2.51
CA TRP A 147 5.81 4.01 -3.43
C TRP A 147 5.59 4.79 -4.71
N THR A 148 6.66 5.39 -5.23
CA THR A 148 6.70 6.00 -6.55
C THR A 148 7.72 5.27 -7.41
N LEU A 149 7.72 5.52 -8.72
CA LEU A 149 8.74 4.97 -9.60
C LEU A 149 10.16 5.33 -9.13
N GLU A 150 10.39 6.59 -8.73
CA GLU A 150 11.69 7.04 -8.23
C GLU A 150 12.07 6.41 -6.88
N THR A 151 11.10 6.23 -5.97
CA THR A 151 11.41 5.74 -4.62
C THR A 151 11.53 4.22 -4.55
N LEU A 152 10.83 3.48 -5.41
CA LEU A 152 10.93 2.02 -5.47
C LEU A 152 12.04 1.55 -6.44
N PHE A 153 12.20 2.24 -7.56
CA PHE A 153 13.19 1.91 -8.59
C PHE A 153 14.05 3.15 -8.93
N PRO A 154 14.90 3.61 -8.00
CA PRO A 154 15.73 4.78 -8.21
C PRO A 154 16.61 4.60 -9.46
N PRO A 155 16.48 5.44 -10.51
CA PRO A 155 17.16 5.25 -11.79
C PRO A 155 18.67 5.54 -11.72
N ALA A 156 19.11 6.23 -10.67
CA ALA A 156 20.52 6.54 -10.40
C ALA A 156 21.25 5.42 -9.64
N GLU A 157 20.53 4.40 -9.16
CA GLU A 157 21.07 3.29 -8.38
C GLU A 157 20.92 1.96 -9.13
N ASP A 158 21.56 0.91 -8.62
CA ASP A 158 21.30 -0.45 -9.09
C ASP A 158 19.97 -0.95 -8.51
N ASN A 159 18.90 -0.78 -9.29
CA ASN A 159 17.54 -1.16 -8.93
C ASN A 159 17.11 -2.51 -9.56
N GLY A 160 18.06 -3.26 -10.14
CA GLY A 160 17.81 -4.52 -10.83
C GLY A 160 17.11 -4.40 -12.19
N LEU A 161 16.71 -3.21 -12.63
CA LEU A 161 16.11 -2.98 -13.95
C LEU A 161 17.17 -2.51 -14.96
N THR A 162 16.94 -2.78 -16.24
CA THR A 162 17.86 -2.34 -17.30
C THR A 162 17.41 -0.99 -17.88
N PRO A 163 18.23 0.08 -17.76
CA PRO A 163 17.88 1.39 -18.31
C PRO A 163 17.79 1.36 -19.83
N SER A 164 16.88 2.16 -20.38
CA SER A 164 16.77 2.38 -21.82
C SER A 164 17.93 3.21 -22.34
N THR A 165 18.40 2.89 -23.55
CA THR A 165 19.51 3.64 -24.19
C THR A 165 19.06 4.94 -24.84
N GLY A 166 17.76 5.19 -24.89
CA GLY A 166 17.13 6.38 -25.43
C GLY A 166 15.61 6.29 -25.38
N LYS A 167 14.94 7.33 -25.89
CA LYS A 167 13.48 7.52 -25.76
C LYS A 167 12.67 6.82 -26.86
N LEU A 168 13.32 6.46 -27.98
CA LEU A 168 12.65 5.80 -29.11
C LEU A 168 12.36 4.33 -28.78
N THR A 169 11.26 3.79 -29.30
CA THR A 169 10.76 2.45 -28.95
C THR A 169 11.82 1.33 -29.10
N PHE A 170 12.65 1.36 -30.14
CA PHE A 170 13.70 0.35 -30.36
C PHE A 170 14.90 0.48 -29.39
N GLN A 171 15.00 1.59 -28.66
CA GLN A 171 16.02 1.86 -27.64
C GLN A 171 15.54 1.50 -26.24
N ARG A 172 14.24 1.20 -26.09
CA ARG A 172 13.65 0.85 -24.81
C ARG A 172 14.11 -0.52 -24.34
N LYS A 173 14.44 -0.58 -23.06
CA LYS A 173 14.85 -1.79 -22.36
C LYS A 173 13.74 -2.18 -21.40
N THR A 174 13.92 -2.04 -20.10
CA THR A 174 12.81 -2.30 -19.17
C THR A 174 11.70 -1.26 -19.33
N GLN A 175 10.46 -1.73 -19.39
CA GLN A 175 9.25 -0.91 -19.36
C GLN A 175 8.37 -1.37 -18.20
N LEU A 176 7.72 -0.42 -17.53
CA LEU A 176 6.71 -0.68 -16.51
C LEU A 176 5.34 -0.38 -17.10
N LEU A 177 4.46 -1.37 -17.13
CA LEU A 177 3.11 -1.23 -17.65
C LEU A 177 2.13 -1.25 -16.49
N TYR A 178 1.25 -0.26 -16.45
CA TYR A 178 0.26 -0.10 -15.40
C TYR A 178 -1.08 -0.67 -15.84
N PRO A 179 -1.73 -1.50 -15.00
CA PRO A 179 -3.10 -1.91 -15.25
C PRO A 179 -4.06 -0.72 -15.30
N ASN A 180 -5.13 -0.83 -16.07
CA ASN A 180 -6.18 0.18 -16.12
C ASN A 180 -7.17 -0.02 -14.97
N LEU A 181 -6.91 0.62 -13.83
CA LEU A 181 -7.73 0.52 -12.62
C LEU A 181 -9.13 1.15 -12.76
N ALA A 182 -9.31 2.10 -13.71
CA ALA A 182 -10.58 2.76 -13.98
C ALA A 182 -11.38 2.11 -15.13
N GLY A 183 -10.86 1.03 -15.72
CA GLY A 183 -11.49 0.36 -16.84
C GLY A 183 -12.65 -0.54 -16.42
N THR A 184 -13.71 -0.57 -17.22
CA THR A 184 -14.87 -1.46 -17.03
C THR A 184 -14.75 -2.70 -17.93
N GLY A 185 -15.07 -3.88 -17.39
CA GLY A 185 -15.08 -5.15 -18.10
C GLY A 185 -13.91 -6.07 -17.71
N ILE A 186 -13.57 -6.98 -18.63
CA ILE A 186 -12.52 -7.99 -18.45
C ILE A 186 -11.40 -7.84 -19.48
N ASN A 187 -10.22 -8.35 -19.18
CA ASN A 187 -9.02 -8.29 -20.01
C ASN A 187 -8.67 -6.84 -20.40
N LEU A 188 -8.71 -5.96 -19.40
CA LEU A 188 -8.46 -4.53 -19.58
C LEU A 188 -7.04 -4.31 -20.11
N SER A 189 -6.93 -3.43 -21.10
CA SER A 189 -5.63 -3.00 -21.61
C SER A 189 -4.89 -2.15 -20.56
N VAL A 190 -3.57 -2.10 -20.67
CA VAL A 190 -2.75 -1.23 -19.82
C VAL A 190 -3.11 0.23 -20.05
N SER A 191 -3.14 1.03 -18.98
CA SER A 191 -3.50 2.46 -19.03
C SER A 191 -2.31 3.34 -19.39
N ALA A 192 -1.13 2.99 -18.87
CA ALA A 192 0.10 3.74 -19.06
C ALA A 192 1.30 2.81 -19.16
N VAL A 193 2.35 3.31 -19.82
CA VAL A 193 3.64 2.63 -19.94
C VAL A 193 4.73 3.62 -19.57
N TYR A 194 5.65 3.20 -18.72
CA TYR A 194 6.78 4.00 -18.26
C TYR A 194 8.09 3.31 -18.60
N PHE A 195 9.14 4.09 -18.78
CA PHE A 195 10.50 3.62 -19.00
C PHE A 195 11.46 4.64 -18.41
N PHE A 196 12.71 4.25 -18.19
CA PHE A 196 13.72 5.18 -17.66
C PHE A 196 14.98 5.17 -18.51
N THR A 197 15.69 6.29 -18.48
CA THR A 197 17.07 6.41 -18.98
C THR A 197 17.96 6.89 -17.84
N THR A 198 19.26 6.59 -17.90
CA THR A 198 20.21 7.01 -16.86
C THR A 198 20.31 8.54 -16.73
N ASN A 199 20.00 9.30 -17.79
CA ASN A 199 20.16 10.76 -17.78
C ASN A 199 18.86 11.52 -17.53
N ASP A 200 17.72 10.94 -17.86
CA ASP A 200 16.42 11.62 -17.78
C ASP A 200 15.56 11.13 -16.60
N GLY A 201 15.93 10.03 -15.94
CA GLY A 201 15.09 9.40 -14.92
C GLY A 201 13.89 8.68 -15.53
N TRP A 202 12.79 8.61 -14.76
CA TRP A 202 11.54 7.98 -15.18
C TRP A 202 10.74 8.87 -16.13
N LEU A 203 10.25 8.27 -17.22
CA LEU A 203 9.52 8.93 -18.28
C LEU A 203 8.27 8.14 -18.63
N GLU A 204 7.19 8.84 -18.95
CA GLU A 204 5.99 8.24 -19.52
C GLU A 204 6.13 8.05 -21.04
N ASP A 205 5.64 6.91 -21.55
CA ASP A 205 5.50 6.61 -22.97
C ASP A 205 4.31 7.33 -23.59
N THR A 206 4.36 8.66 -23.55
CA THR A 206 3.41 9.53 -24.22
C THR A 206 4.14 10.66 -24.95
N SER A 207 3.39 11.46 -25.70
CA SER A 207 3.94 12.57 -26.46
C SER A 207 4.70 13.54 -25.55
N GLY A 208 5.97 13.77 -25.86
CA GLY A 208 6.83 14.69 -25.09
C GLY A 208 7.63 14.03 -23.97
N PHE A 209 7.37 12.76 -23.64
CA PHE A 209 8.06 12.01 -22.58
C PHE A 209 8.13 12.81 -21.27
N PRO A 210 6.98 13.14 -20.65
CA PRO A 210 6.97 13.87 -19.39
C PRO A 210 7.66 13.06 -18.30
N ASP A 211 8.16 13.77 -17.29
CA ASP A 211 8.70 13.16 -16.07
C ASP A 211 7.64 12.31 -15.39
N ALA A 212 8.04 11.11 -14.95
CA ALA A 212 7.19 10.14 -14.29
C ALA A 212 7.74 9.72 -12.92
N SER A 213 8.69 10.48 -12.36
CA SER A 213 9.40 10.13 -11.13
C SER A 213 8.45 9.97 -9.94
N ASN A 214 7.41 10.82 -9.89
CA ASN A 214 6.39 10.85 -8.84
C ASN A 214 5.14 10.03 -9.16
N VAL A 215 5.15 9.22 -10.22
CA VAL A 215 4.02 8.31 -10.49
C VAL A 215 3.93 7.29 -9.36
N ILE A 216 2.78 7.27 -8.69
CA ILE A 216 2.51 6.41 -7.55
C ILE A 216 2.24 4.97 -8.00
N ILE A 217 2.70 4.02 -7.20
CA ILE A 217 2.33 2.61 -7.27
C ILE A 217 1.33 2.36 -6.14
N TYR A 218 0.08 2.12 -6.52
CA TYR A 218 -0.98 1.86 -5.55
C TYR A 218 -0.68 0.59 -4.75
N PRO A 219 -1.03 0.55 -3.45
CA PRO A 219 -1.07 -0.67 -2.68
C PRO A 219 -2.16 -1.59 -3.23
N ASP A 220 -2.05 -2.89 -2.93
CA ASP A 220 -3.07 -3.89 -3.21
C ASP A 220 -3.33 -4.12 -4.72
N THR A 221 -2.45 -3.61 -5.58
CA THR A 221 -2.39 -3.91 -7.01
C THR A 221 -0.99 -4.38 -7.41
N TYR A 222 -0.81 -4.63 -8.70
CA TYR A 222 0.46 -5.04 -9.26
C TYR A 222 0.85 -4.17 -10.46
N ILE A 223 2.13 -4.16 -10.77
CA ILE A 223 2.68 -3.59 -12.00
C ILE A 223 3.24 -4.71 -12.88
N ILE A 224 3.38 -4.46 -14.17
CA ILE A 224 3.94 -5.41 -15.11
C ILE A 224 5.31 -4.89 -15.56
N ILE A 225 6.36 -5.63 -15.25
CA ILE A 225 7.72 -5.36 -15.71
C ILE A 225 7.92 -6.10 -17.03
N ARG A 226 8.01 -5.35 -18.12
CA ARG A 226 8.28 -5.89 -19.46
C ARG A 226 9.76 -5.72 -19.80
N GLN A 227 10.39 -6.82 -20.18
CA GLN A 227 11.74 -6.82 -20.72
C GLN A 227 11.77 -7.39 -22.14
N PRO A 228 12.45 -6.72 -23.09
CA PRO A 228 12.66 -7.29 -24.42
C PRO A 228 13.67 -8.44 -24.35
N SER A 229 13.64 -9.35 -25.32
CA SER A 229 14.57 -10.49 -25.41
C SER A 229 16.04 -10.08 -25.62
N SER A 230 16.31 -8.79 -25.84
CA SER A 230 17.66 -8.22 -25.95
C SER A 230 18.27 -7.80 -24.60
N VAL A 231 17.53 -7.95 -23.51
CA VAL A 231 17.95 -7.71 -22.13
C VAL A 231 18.17 -9.09 -21.48
N ALA A 232 19.19 -9.23 -20.64
CA ALA A 232 19.44 -10.46 -19.90
C ALA A 232 18.45 -10.61 -18.74
N ASP A 233 18.24 -11.84 -18.28
CA ASP A 233 17.52 -12.08 -17.03
C ASP A 233 18.16 -11.27 -15.89
N THR A 234 17.32 -10.73 -15.02
CA THR A 234 17.73 -9.94 -13.86
C THR A 234 16.84 -10.28 -12.67
N SER A 235 17.15 -9.72 -11.50
CA SER A 235 16.29 -9.81 -10.33
C SER A 235 16.11 -8.42 -9.72
N ILE A 236 14.96 -8.21 -9.11
CA ILE A 236 14.69 -7.02 -8.31
C ILE A 236 14.54 -7.40 -6.84
N SER A 237 15.04 -6.54 -5.96
CA SER A 237 14.88 -6.69 -4.52
C SER A 237 13.88 -5.66 -4.01
N LEU A 238 12.73 -6.13 -3.57
CA LEU A 238 11.70 -5.30 -2.95
C LEU A 238 11.88 -5.36 -1.44
N SER A 239 11.93 -4.22 -0.77
CA SER A 239 12.05 -4.15 0.69
C SER A 239 11.23 -3.01 1.27
N GLY A 240 10.86 -3.14 2.54
CA GLY A 240 10.12 -2.11 3.25
C GLY A 240 9.54 -2.61 4.56
N SER A 241 8.59 -1.82 5.09
CA SER A 241 7.85 -2.16 6.30
C SER A 241 6.74 -3.16 5.98
N VAL A 242 6.58 -4.14 6.87
CA VAL A 242 5.53 -5.15 6.80
C VAL A 242 4.31 -4.66 7.57
N ASP A 243 3.14 -4.69 6.93
CA ASP A 243 1.89 -4.38 7.61
C ASP A 243 1.47 -5.56 8.50
N MET A 244 1.22 -5.25 9.77
CA MET A 244 0.78 -6.19 10.80
C MET A 244 -0.73 -6.09 11.09
N HIS A 245 -1.44 -5.19 10.42
CA HIS A 245 -2.87 -4.97 10.56
C HIS A 245 -3.66 -5.74 9.49
N PRO A 246 -4.98 -5.95 9.71
CA PRO A 246 -5.87 -6.41 8.65
C PRO A 246 -5.81 -5.46 7.44
N LEU A 247 -5.85 -6.05 6.26
CA LEU A 247 -5.91 -5.32 4.99
C LEU A 247 -7.26 -5.56 4.33
N THR A 248 -7.76 -4.55 3.64
CA THR A 248 -9.04 -4.62 2.94
C THR A 248 -8.83 -4.23 1.49
N THR A 249 -9.09 -5.16 0.58
CA THR A 249 -9.03 -4.95 -0.86
C THR A 249 -10.42 -4.67 -1.40
N SER A 250 -10.57 -3.54 -2.09
CA SER A 250 -11.80 -3.17 -2.80
C SER A 250 -11.94 -3.97 -4.10
N LEU A 251 -13.12 -4.54 -4.33
CA LEU A 251 -13.47 -5.35 -5.48
C LEU A 251 -14.70 -4.75 -6.17
N ALA A 252 -14.46 -3.92 -7.17
CA ALA A 252 -15.52 -3.32 -7.97
C ALA A 252 -16.34 -4.40 -8.69
N THR A 253 -17.66 -4.22 -8.68
CA THR A 253 -18.59 -5.01 -9.49
C THR A 253 -19.21 -4.14 -10.57
N GLU A 254 -19.81 -4.76 -11.58
CA GLU A 254 -20.45 -4.06 -12.68
C GLU A 254 -21.82 -4.65 -13.01
N VAL A 255 -22.74 -3.78 -13.45
CA VAL A 255 -24.08 -4.20 -13.84
C VAL A 255 -24.04 -4.86 -15.21
N GLY A 256 -24.48 -6.12 -15.26
CA GLY A 256 -24.68 -6.85 -16.51
C GLY A 256 -23.41 -7.35 -17.22
N THR A 257 -22.22 -7.06 -16.68
CA THR A 257 -20.95 -7.61 -17.18
C THR A 257 -20.03 -8.06 -16.05
N LYS A 258 -19.11 -8.99 -16.34
CA LYS A 258 -18.01 -9.30 -15.42
C LYS A 258 -17.04 -8.12 -15.35
N GLN A 259 -16.36 -7.99 -14.21
CA GLN A 259 -15.37 -6.95 -13.93
C GLN A 259 -14.06 -7.58 -13.44
N ASP A 260 -12.93 -7.19 -14.03
CA ASP A 260 -11.61 -7.57 -13.54
C ASP A 260 -11.12 -6.56 -12.50
N ASN A 261 -10.67 -7.08 -11.35
CA ASN A 261 -10.01 -6.32 -10.29
C ASN A 261 -8.55 -6.78 -10.17
N PHE A 262 -7.62 -5.85 -10.31
CA PHE A 262 -6.19 -6.12 -10.21
C PHE A 262 -5.77 -6.11 -8.76
N VAL A 263 -5.47 -7.29 -8.21
CA VAL A 263 -5.25 -7.44 -6.77
C VAL A 263 -3.88 -8.02 -6.45
N SER A 264 -3.37 -7.69 -5.28
CA SER A 264 -2.24 -8.34 -4.66
C SER A 264 -2.50 -8.67 -3.20
N LEU A 265 -1.74 -9.64 -2.67
CA LEU A 265 -1.66 -9.84 -1.24
C LEU A 265 -0.44 -9.10 -0.72
N ASN A 266 -0.67 -8.06 0.07
CA ASN A 266 0.40 -7.32 0.73
C ASN A 266 0.87 -8.08 1.98
N ARG A 267 1.37 -9.30 1.75
CA ARG A 267 1.89 -10.22 2.75
C ARG A 267 3.25 -10.72 2.28
N PRO A 268 4.31 -10.59 3.09
CA PRO A 268 5.66 -10.99 2.72
C PRO A 268 5.93 -12.49 2.93
N ILE A 269 4.90 -13.28 3.26
CA ILE A 269 5.00 -14.73 3.45
C ILE A 269 3.97 -15.46 2.59
N PRO A 270 4.25 -16.70 2.18
CA PRO A 270 3.26 -17.52 1.48
C PRO A 270 2.01 -17.72 2.33
N VAL A 271 0.84 -17.57 1.71
CA VAL A 271 -0.47 -17.76 2.34
C VAL A 271 -1.31 -18.71 1.50
N THR A 272 -2.06 -19.61 2.14
CA THR A 272 -2.94 -20.51 1.41
C THR A 272 -4.17 -19.76 0.90
N LEU A 273 -4.84 -20.26 -0.14
CA LEU A 273 -6.10 -19.68 -0.62
C LEU A 273 -7.15 -19.58 0.49
N ALA A 274 -7.27 -20.62 1.32
CA ALA A 274 -8.19 -20.60 2.45
C ALA A 274 -7.84 -19.52 3.52
N GLN A 275 -6.58 -19.13 3.63
CA GLN A 275 -6.10 -18.12 4.59
C GLN A 275 -5.94 -16.73 3.98
N SER A 276 -6.06 -16.60 2.66
CA SER A 276 -5.85 -15.33 1.95
C SER A 276 -6.81 -14.21 2.34
N GLY A 277 -7.97 -14.55 2.92
CA GLY A 277 -9.04 -13.59 3.22
C GLY A 277 -9.90 -13.23 2.00
N LEU A 278 -9.47 -13.55 0.78
CA LEU A 278 -10.18 -13.24 -0.47
C LEU A 278 -11.60 -13.81 -0.50
N ALA A 279 -11.83 -14.94 0.16
CA ALA A 279 -13.14 -15.59 0.25
C ALA A 279 -14.25 -14.67 0.77
N SER A 280 -13.92 -13.71 1.65
CA SER A 280 -14.90 -12.77 2.23
C SER A 280 -15.51 -11.82 1.19
N GLY A 281 -14.78 -11.50 0.13
CA GLY A 281 -15.25 -10.67 -0.98
C GLY A 281 -15.66 -11.47 -2.22
N PHE A 282 -15.78 -12.79 -2.13
CA PHE A 282 -16.15 -13.67 -3.25
C PHE A 282 -17.63 -14.09 -3.19
N VAL A 283 -18.30 -14.01 -4.32
CA VAL A 283 -19.61 -14.62 -4.54
C VAL A 283 -19.39 -16.07 -4.98
N GLU A 284 -19.88 -17.01 -4.18
CA GLU A 284 -19.74 -18.43 -4.50
C GLU A 284 -20.49 -18.85 -5.75
N SER A 285 -19.88 -19.79 -6.48
CA SER A 285 -20.49 -20.45 -7.62
C SER A 285 -21.58 -21.41 -7.17
N THR A 286 -22.66 -21.50 -7.96
CA THR A 286 -23.78 -22.42 -7.68
C THR A 286 -23.44 -23.89 -7.98
N GLY A 287 -22.29 -24.13 -8.58
CA GLY A 287 -21.71 -25.43 -8.87
C GLY A 287 -20.36 -25.30 -9.55
N LYS A 288 -19.79 -26.42 -10.01
CA LYS A 288 -18.41 -26.49 -10.51
C LYS A 288 -18.29 -26.31 -12.03
N LEU A 289 -19.40 -26.43 -12.76
CA LEU A 289 -19.40 -26.30 -14.22
C LEU A 289 -19.28 -24.82 -14.61
N SER A 290 -18.67 -24.54 -15.75
CA SER A 290 -18.34 -23.18 -16.18
C SER A 290 -19.54 -22.22 -16.22
N PHE A 291 -20.72 -22.68 -16.64
CA PHE A 291 -21.94 -21.86 -16.66
C PHE A 291 -22.54 -21.57 -15.27
N GLN A 292 -22.06 -22.24 -14.23
CA GLN A 292 -22.48 -22.06 -12.83
C GLN A 292 -21.51 -21.15 -12.06
N ARG A 293 -20.39 -20.79 -12.69
CA ARG A 293 -19.36 -19.98 -12.05
C ARG A 293 -19.79 -18.55 -11.86
N LYS A 294 -19.44 -18.04 -10.69
CA LYS A 294 -19.57 -16.64 -10.31
C LYS A 294 -18.20 -16.00 -10.37
N ASP A 295 -17.61 -15.70 -9.22
CA ASP A 295 -16.32 -15.05 -9.15
C ASP A 295 -15.19 -16.04 -9.44
N GLU A 296 -14.15 -15.54 -10.10
CA GLU A 296 -12.99 -16.31 -10.51
C GLU A 296 -11.71 -15.60 -10.06
N LEU A 297 -10.78 -16.34 -9.47
CA LEU A 297 -9.44 -15.87 -9.14
C LEU A 297 -8.45 -16.34 -10.20
N LEU A 298 -7.82 -15.42 -10.90
CA LEU A 298 -6.82 -15.68 -11.91
C LEU A 298 -5.43 -15.45 -11.30
N VAL A 299 -4.60 -16.48 -11.31
CA VAL A 299 -3.23 -16.44 -10.77
C VAL A 299 -2.24 -16.58 -11.92
N PHE A 300 -1.14 -15.83 -11.85
CA PHE A 300 -0.09 -15.80 -12.86
C PHE A 300 1.18 -16.45 -12.34
N ASP A 301 1.95 -17.02 -13.27
CA ASP A 301 3.24 -17.65 -12.98
C ASP A 301 4.35 -16.91 -13.72
N ASN A 302 5.33 -16.38 -12.99
CA ASN A 302 6.46 -15.64 -13.55
C ASN A 302 7.65 -16.53 -13.95
N THR A 303 7.63 -17.83 -13.65
CA THR A 303 8.80 -18.72 -13.81
C THR A 303 9.16 -19.09 -15.25
N THR A 304 8.24 -18.87 -16.20
CA THR A 304 8.44 -19.16 -17.62
C THR A 304 8.39 -17.87 -18.42
N ALA A 305 9.33 -17.55 -19.30
CA ALA A 305 9.27 -16.31 -20.07
C ALA A 305 8.06 -16.25 -21.03
N ALA A 306 7.26 -15.19 -20.95
CA ALA A 306 6.12 -14.94 -21.84
C ALA A 306 5.70 -13.47 -21.81
N THR A 307 5.26 -12.93 -22.94
CA THR A 307 4.65 -11.59 -23.03
C THR A 307 3.13 -11.70 -23.16
N ASN A 308 2.39 -10.71 -22.65
CA ASN A 308 0.92 -10.70 -22.56
C ASN A 308 0.39 -12.01 -21.96
N ARG A 309 0.97 -12.38 -20.82
CA ARG A 309 0.78 -13.68 -20.16
C ARG A 309 -0.70 -13.91 -19.81
N SER A 310 -1.21 -15.10 -20.09
CA SER A 310 -2.50 -15.56 -19.59
C SER A 310 -2.37 -16.09 -18.15
N ALA A 311 -3.48 -16.13 -17.42
CA ALA A 311 -3.51 -16.80 -16.12
C ALA A 311 -2.98 -18.25 -16.24
N SER A 312 -2.09 -18.64 -15.33
CA SER A 312 -1.57 -20.02 -15.26
C SER A 312 -2.54 -20.95 -14.55
N LYS A 313 -3.31 -20.39 -13.60
CA LYS A 313 -4.37 -21.08 -12.86
C LYS A 313 -5.57 -20.17 -12.70
N ILE A 314 -6.75 -20.79 -12.69
CA ILE A 314 -8.02 -20.13 -12.39
C ILE A 314 -8.66 -20.91 -11.25
N PHE A 315 -9.12 -20.20 -10.22
CA PHE A 315 -9.83 -20.79 -9.08
C PHE A 315 -11.22 -20.19 -8.94
N PHE A 316 -12.12 -20.93 -8.32
CA PHE A 316 -13.47 -20.47 -7.99
C PHE A 316 -13.92 -21.10 -6.67
N MET A 317 -14.87 -20.48 -5.98
CA MET A 317 -15.42 -21.02 -4.73
C MET A 317 -16.78 -21.67 -4.93
N THR A 318 -17.04 -22.76 -4.20
CA THR A 318 -18.38 -23.33 -4.06
C THR A 318 -18.48 -24.18 -2.78
N GLY A 319 -19.53 -23.99 -1.98
CA GLY A 319 -19.74 -24.75 -0.75
C GLY A 319 -18.65 -24.53 0.30
N GLY A 320 -18.10 -23.32 0.40
CA GLY A 320 -17.10 -22.93 1.39
C GLY A 320 -15.65 -23.32 1.07
N SER A 321 -15.37 -23.89 -0.11
CA SER A 321 -14.02 -24.31 -0.51
C SER A 321 -13.63 -23.75 -1.87
N TRP A 322 -12.33 -23.56 -2.05
CA TRP A 322 -11.69 -23.23 -3.31
C TRP A 322 -11.51 -24.48 -4.17
N PHE A 323 -11.74 -24.32 -5.46
CA PHE A 323 -11.50 -25.34 -6.48
C PHE A 323 -10.73 -24.77 -7.65
N GLU A 324 -9.80 -25.56 -8.20
CA GLU A 324 -9.09 -25.20 -9.42
C GLU A 324 -9.96 -25.52 -10.65
N ASP A 325 -10.00 -24.59 -11.61
CA ASP A 325 -10.55 -24.79 -12.95
C ASP A 325 -9.62 -25.69 -13.78
N THR A 326 -9.64 -26.96 -13.43
CA THR A 326 -9.00 -28.02 -14.19
C THR A 326 -9.85 -29.27 -14.13
N SER A 327 -9.46 -30.28 -14.89
CA SER A 327 -10.17 -31.56 -14.94
C SER A 327 -10.33 -32.16 -13.53
N GLY A 328 -11.56 -32.49 -13.16
CA GLY A 328 -11.89 -33.07 -11.85
C GLY A 328 -12.13 -32.05 -10.73
N PHE A 329 -11.92 -30.75 -10.97
CA PHE A 329 -12.13 -29.67 -9.99
C PHE A 329 -11.54 -30.01 -8.61
N PRO A 330 -10.22 -30.21 -8.51
CA PRO A 330 -9.58 -30.54 -7.24
C PRO A 330 -9.78 -29.39 -6.25
N ASN A 331 -9.93 -29.73 -4.97
CA ASN A 331 -9.90 -28.74 -3.90
C ASN A 331 -8.54 -28.03 -3.89
N ALA A 332 -8.57 -26.71 -3.77
CA ALA A 332 -7.41 -25.83 -3.85
C ALA A 332 -7.18 -25.01 -2.57
N ASP A 333 -7.83 -25.35 -1.46
CA ASP A 333 -7.75 -24.59 -0.20
C ASP A 333 -6.30 -24.46 0.30
N SER A 334 -5.46 -25.45 0.03
CA SER A 334 -4.04 -25.50 0.39
C SER A 334 -3.08 -24.91 -0.66
N PHE A 335 -3.59 -24.41 -1.79
CA PHE A 335 -2.75 -23.75 -2.79
C PHE A 335 -2.10 -22.51 -2.17
N LEU A 336 -0.78 -22.40 -2.31
CA LEU A 336 0.00 -21.29 -1.75
C LEU A 336 0.11 -20.16 -2.76
N ILE A 337 -0.37 -18.99 -2.38
CA ILE A 337 -0.04 -17.72 -3.03
C ILE A 337 1.30 -17.26 -2.47
N GLN A 338 2.29 -17.07 -3.35
CA GLN A 338 3.62 -16.61 -2.95
C GLN A 338 3.61 -15.08 -2.72
N PRO A 339 4.51 -14.55 -1.88
CA PRO A 339 4.73 -13.11 -1.75
C PRO A 339 5.01 -12.46 -3.11
N GLY A 340 4.54 -11.23 -3.30
CA GLY A 340 4.77 -10.50 -4.56
C GLY A 340 4.01 -11.06 -5.78
N SER A 341 3.14 -12.06 -5.58
CA SER A 341 2.31 -12.59 -6.66
C SER A 341 1.25 -11.57 -7.06
N ALA A 342 1.06 -11.44 -8.37
CA ALA A 342 -0.05 -10.72 -8.97
C ALA A 342 -1.24 -11.66 -9.21
N MET A 343 -2.44 -11.14 -9.02
CA MET A 343 -3.68 -11.88 -9.28
C MET A 343 -4.74 -10.94 -9.85
N ILE A 344 -5.75 -11.53 -10.49
CA ILE A 344 -6.97 -10.82 -10.85
C ILE A 344 -8.15 -11.51 -10.19
N VAL A 345 -8.96 -10.74 -9.49
CA VAL A 345 -10.30 -11.18 -9.05
C VAL A 345 -11.29 -10.72 -10.09
N ARG A 346 -11.81 -11.67 -10.86
CA ARG A 346 -12.86 -11.46 -11.84
C ARG A 346 -14.20 -11.63 -11.16
N LYS A 347 -14.87 -10.51 -10.89
CA LYS A 347 -16.21 -10.46 -10.31
C LYS A 347 -17.25 -10.79 -11.36
N ALA A 348 -18.23 -11.60 -10.99
CA ALA A 348 -19.44 -11.78 -11.79
C ALA A 348 -20.24 -10.47 -11.88
N ALA A 349 -21.09 -10.37 -12.90
CA ALA A 349 -22.03 -9.25 -12.99
C ALA A 349 -22.89 -9.17 -11.73
N ASN A 350 -22.96 -7.98 -11.14
CA ASN A 350 -23.72 -7.71 -9.93
C ASN A 350 -24.42 -6.34 -10.01
N ASP A 351 -24.58 -5.65 -8.88
CA ASP A 351 -25.31 -4.39 -8.71
C ASP A 351 -24.48 -3.13 -9.01
N GLY A 352 -23.17 -3.27 -9.19
CA GLY A 352 -22.27 -2.13 -9.41
C GLY A 352 -21.66 -1.60 -8.11
N ASP A 353 -22.01 -2.18 -6.96
CA ASP A 353 -21.42 -1.82 -5.67
C ASP A 353 -20.03 -2.45 -5.51
N THR A 354 -19.21 -1.88 -4.63
CA THR A 354 -17.89 -2.41 -4.31
C THR A 354 -18.00 -3.45 -3.20
N ASP A 355 -17.53 -4.67 -3.48
CA ASP A 355 -17.33 -5.70 -2.48
C ASP A 355 -15.97 -5.52 -1.80
N PHE A 356 -15.83 -6.03 -0.57
CA PHE A 356 -14.57 -5.93 0.18
C PHE A 356 -14.05 -7.31 0.57
N ALA A 357 -12.79 -7.58 0.23
CA ALA A 357 -12.06 -8.75 0.71
C ALA A 357 -11.14 -8.35 1.86
N VAL A 358 -11.34 -8.96 3.03
CA VAL A 358 -10.54 -8.68 4.23
C VAL A 358 -9.51 -9.79 4.43
N THR A 359 -8.24 -9.43 4.32
CA THR A 359 -7.10 -10.29 4.68
C THR A 359 -6.68 -9.98 6.10
N THR A 360 -7.06 -10.84 7.04
CA THR A 360 -6.57 -10.74 8.42
C THR A 360 -5.06 -10.98 8.46
N ALA A 361 -4.37 -10.29 9.36
CA ALA A 361 -2.96 -10.56 9.60
C ALA A 361 -2.81 -12.00 10.15
N PRO A 362 -1.93 -12.84 9.60
CA PRO A 362 -1.71 -14.19 10.10
C PRO A 362 -0.90 -14.25 11.41
N TYR A 363 -0.82 -13.15 12.16
CA TYR A 363 0.04 -12.99 13.35
C TYR A 363 -0.74 -12.62 14.60
#